data_AF-A0A815C8V3-F1
#
_entry.id   AF-A0A815C8V3-F1
#
_cell.length_a   1.000
_cell.length_b   1.000
_cell.length_c   1.000
_cell.angle_alpha   90.00
_cell.angle_beta   90.00
_cell.angle_gamma   90.00
#
_symmetry.space_group_name_H-M   'P 1'
#
loop_
_entity.id
_entity.type
_entity.pdbx_description
1 polymer ?
#
loop_
_entity_poly.entity_id
_entity_poly.type
_entity_poly.pdbx_seq_one_letter_code
_entity_poly.pdbx_strand_id
1 'polypeptide(L)'
;MAKTNAERMKKYRDKIKKDKVKYDATKAKVRARNNPIRTKLTAVDLTKFRLQAKNYQQKCRENKRKRLINIPSVRTFKTHQSFSKTLKKLKDDVHNFYVRNDISYQLPGKRDVVVAKEDDGRKITYQKRILLNSVRENDELFKEENKNVNLSRSSFAELRSVFVILKAALVHRNCLCFYH
;
A
#
# COMPACT_ATOMS: atom_id res chain seq x y z
N MET A 1 54.52 -22.22 9.09
CA MET A 1 53.76 -23.13 8.20
C MET A 1 52.27 -22.79 8.25
N ALA A 2 51.60 -22.69 7.11
CA ALA A 2 50.18 -22.37 7.05
C ALA A 2 49.35 -23.56 7.56
N LYS A 3 48.41 -23.31 8.47
CA LYS A 3 47.51 -24.36 8.98
C LYS A 3 46.72 -25.00 7.86
N THR A 4 46.62 -26.32 7.88
CA THR A 4 45.78 -27.07 6.94
C THR A 4 44.30 -26.71 7.13
N ASN A 5 43.48 -26.91 6.10
CA ASN A 5 42.06 -26.59 6.17
C ASN A 5 41.34 -27.37 7.31
N ALA A 6 41.72 -28.63 7.52
CA ALA A 6 41.20 -29.46 8.59
C ALA A 6 41.46 -28.88 9.99
N GLU A 7 42.68 -28.37 10.23
CA GLU A 7 43.05 -27.71 11.49
C GLU A 7 42.27 -26.42 11.72
N ARG A 8 42.03 -25.64 10.66
CA ARG A 8 41.19 -24.43 10.73
C ARG A 8 39.76 -24.78 11.11
N MET A 9 39.19 -25.82 10.50
CA MET A 9 37.84 -26.29 10.79
C MET A 9 37.70 -26.85 12.21
N LYS A 10 38.69 -27.59 12.71
CA LYS A 10 38.72 -28.07 14.11
C LYS A 10 38.75 -26.90 15.09
N LYS A 11 39.64 -25.92 14.87
CA LYS A 11 39.72 -24.71 15.70
C LYS A 11 38.42 -23.90 15.70
N TYR A 12 37.74 -23.80 14.56
CA TYR A 12 36.45 -23.12 14.45
C TYR A 12 35.35 -23.83 15.28
N ARG A 13 35.24 -25.16 15.16
CA ARG A 13 34.28 -25.95 15.96
C ARG A 13 34.53 -25.82 17.45
N ASP A 14 35.79 -25.85 17.88
CA ASP A 14 36.16 -25.69 19.29
C ASP A 14 35.84 -24.28 19.81
N LYS A 15 36.00 -23.26 18.97
CA LYS A 15 35.58 -21.88 19.30
C LYS A 15 34.08 -21.80 19.52
N ILE A 16 33.27 -22.37 18.63
CA ILE A 16 31.79 -22.40 18.78
C ILE A 16 31.40 -23.07 20.10
N LYS A 17 32.02 -24.20 20.45
CA LYS A 17 31.74 -24.90 21.71
C LYS A 17 32.03 -24.00 22.92
N LYS A 18 33.17 -23.31 22.93
CA LYS A 18 33.54 -22.36 24.01
C LYS A 18 32.57 -21.19 24.09
N ASP A 19 32.19 -20.62 22.95
CA ASP A 19 31.25 -19.50 22.88
C ASP A 19 29.86 -19.92 23.40
N LYS A 20 29.40 -21.13 23.09
CA LYS A 20 28.15 -21.69 23.62
C LYS A 20 28.18 -21.83 25.14
N VAL A 21 29.24 -22.43 25.69
CA VAL A 21 29.40 -22.57 27.15
C VAL A 21 29.42 -21.19 27.84
N LYS A 22 30.12 -20.22 27.26
CA LYS A 22 30.16 -18.85 27.76
C LYS A 22 28.77 -18.20 27.74
N TYR A 23 28.04 -18.34 26.64
CA TYR A 23 26.68 -17.83 26.52
C TYR A 23 25.74 -18.45 27.57
N ASP A 24 25.77 -19.77 27.73
CA ASP A 24 24.92 -20.47 28.69
C ASP A 24 25.24 -20.05 30.13
N ALA A 25 26.52 -19.89 30.47
CA ALA A 25 26.95 -19.37 31.78
C ALA A 25 26.46 -17.93 32.02
N THR A 26 26.55 -17.04 31.02
CA THR A 26 26.02 -15.67 31.15
C THR A 26 24.50 -15.66 31.32
N LYS A 27 23.79 -16.50 30.58
CA LYS A 27 22.33 -16.65 30.66
C LYS A 27 21.90 -17.17 32.03
N ALA A 28 22.62 -18.15 32.59
CA ALA A 28 22.38 -18.65 33.94
C ALA A 28 22.61 -17.57 35.01
N LYS A 29 23.69 -16.78 34.91
CA LYS A 29 23.95 -15.64 35.82
C LYS A 29 22.84 -14.59 35.77
N VAL A 30 22.36 -14.24 34.57
CA VAL A 30 21.24 -13.29 34.40
C VAL A 30 19.95 -13.83 35.00
N ARG A 31 19.66 -15.13 34.81
CA ARG A 31 18.49 -15.78 35.41
C ARG A 31 18.57 -15.78 36.94
N ALA A 32 19.71 -16.13 37.53
CA ALA A 32 19.89 -16.13 38.98
C ALA A 32 19.72 -14.72 39.56
N ARG A 33 20.30 -13.69 38.92
CA ARG A 33 20.13 -12.28 39.31
C ARG A 33 18.67 -11.82 39.28
N ASN A 34 17.92 -12.25 38.26
CA ASN A 34 16.53 -11.84 38.07
C ASN A 34 15.52 -12.76 38.79
N ASN A 35 15.96 -13.90 39.34
CA ASN A 35 15.11 -14.85 40.06
C ASN A 35 14.34 -14.21 41.24
N PRO A 36 14.96 -13.40 42.13
CA PRO A 36 14.24 -12.76 43.23
C PRO A 36 13.20 -11.74 42.75
N ILE A 37 13.40 -11.10 41.60
CA ILE A 37 12.40 -10.21 40.99
C ILE A 37 11.22 -11.03 40.44
N ARG A 38 11.50 -12.24 39.96
CA ARG A 38 10.51 -13.13 39.33
C ARG A 38 9.68 -13.91 40.36
N THR A 39 10.24 -14.23 41.53
CA THR A 39 9.56 -15.01 42.58
C THR A 39 8.78 -14.15 43.58
N LYS A 40 9.01 -12.83 43.63
CA LYS A 40 8.38 -11.92 44.61
C LYS A 40 7.12 -11.17 44.10
N LEU A 41 6.57 -11.54 42.96
CA LEU A 41 5.36 -10.89 42.43
C LEU A 41 4.11 -11.49 43.08
N THR A 42 3.64 -10.87 44.17
CA THR A 42 2.30 -11.15 44.72
C THR A 42 1.22 -10.56 43.79
N ALA A 43 -0.03 -11.03 43.89
CA ALA A 43 -1.12 -10.58 43.03
C ALA A 43 -1.36 -9.05 43.07
N VAL A 44 -1.11 -8.41 44.22
CA VAL A 44 -1.23 -6.95 44.41
C VAL A 44 -0.05 -6.20 43.77
N ASP A 45 1.15 -6.79 43.75
CA ASP A 45 2.33 -6.21 43.09
C ASP A 45 2.26 -6.36 41.56
N LEU A 46 1.58 -7.39 41.06
CA LEU A 46 1.33 -7.62 39.63
C LEU A 46 0.49 -6.50 38.98
N THR A 47 -0.53 -5.99 39.66
CA THR A 47 -1.36 -4.90 39.13
C THR A 47 -0.59 -3.60 39.08
N LYS A 48 0.17 -3.28 40.15
CA LYS A 48 1.08 -2.13 40.20
C LYS A 48 2.16 -2.20 39.11
N PHE A 49 2.77 -3.37 38.92
CA PHE A 49 3.77 -3.60 37.86
C PHE A 49 3.18 -3.40 36.46
N ARG A 50 2.00 -3.97 36.19
CA ARG A 50 1.29 -3.79 34.92
C ARG A 50 0.94 -2.33 34.66
N LEU A 51 0.48 -1.60 35.68
CA LEU A 51 0.15 -0.18 35.56
C LEU A 51 1.41 0.66 35.30
N GLN A 52 2.51 0.39 36.00
CA GLN A 52 3.78 1.06 35.78
C GLN A 52 4.34 0.80 34.37
N ALA A 53 4.22 -0.43 33.88
CA ALA A 53 4.60 -0.77 32.51
C ALA A 53 3.75 -0.04 31.46
N LYS A 54 2.42 0.06 31.68
CA LYS A 54 1.52 0.85 30.83
C LYS A 54 1.91 2.34 30.82
N ASN A 55 2.15 2.91 32.00
CA ASN A 55 2.54 4.32 32.14
C ASN A 55 3.89 4.60 31.45
N TYR A 56 4.86 3.69 31.59
CA TYR A 56 6.15 3.81 30.90
C TYR A 56 5.98 3.76 29.37
N GLN A 57 5.19 2.82 28.86
CA GLN A 57 4.89 2.75 27.43
C GLN A 57 4.20 4.02 26.92
N GLN A 58 3.25 4.56 27.68
CA GLN A 58 2.57 5.80 27.35
C GLN A 58 3.56 6.98 27.30
N LYS A 59 4.43 7.11 28.31
CA LYS A 59 5.49 8.13 28.35
C LYS A 59 6.45 8.02 27.17
N CYS A 60 6.84 6.80 26.77
CA CYS A 60 7.65 6.59 25.57
C CYS A 60 6.95 7.04 24.28
N ARG A 61 5.64 6.76 24.14
CA ARG A 61 4.83 7.20 23.00
C ARG A 61 4.71 8.72 22.94
N GLU A 62 4.46 9.35 24.08
CA GLU A 62 4.36 10.81 24.21
C GLU A 62 5.69 11.50 23.89
N ASN A 63 6.80 10.99 24.41
CA ASN A 63 8.14 11.51 24.09
C ASN A 63 8.47 11.36 22.61
N LYS A 64 8.09 10.24 21.98
CA LYS A 64 8.23 10.05 20.53
C LYS A 64 7.37 11.07 19.76
N ARG A 65 6.12 11.30 20.16
CA ARG A 65 5.25 12.33 19.56
C ARG A 65 5.87 13.73 19.68
N LYS A 66 6.32 14.14 20.87
CA LYS A 66 6.97 15.43 21.11
C LYS A 66 8.21 15.63 20.23
N ARG A 67 9.05 14.60 20.10
CA ARG A 67 10.20 14.62 19.19
C ARG A 67 9.80 14.82 17.73
N LEU A 68 8.76 14.12 17.27
CA LEU A 68 8.27 14.24 15.89
C LEU A 68 7.67 15.62 15.59
N ILE A 69 7.00 16.24 16.57
CA ILE A 69 6.43 17.59 16.43
C ILE A 69 7.53 18.65 16.33
N ASN A 70 8.65 18.46 17.03
CA ASN A 70 9.75 19.43 17.10
C ASN A 70 10.79 19.29 15.98
N ILE A 71 10.62 18.38 15.02
CA ILE A 71 11.53 18.29 13.85
C ILE A 71 10.96 19.18 12.73
N PRO A 72 11.64 20.28 12.35
CA PRO A 72 11.12 21.25 11.39
C PRO A 72 10.90 20.68 9.98
N SER A 73 11.59 19.59 9.59
CA SER A 73 11.56 19.04 8.23
C SER A 73 10.62 17.84 8.01
N VAL A 74 9.94 17.33 9.06
CA VAL A 74 9.05 16.15 8.96
C VAL A 74 7.57 16.54 9.08
N ARG A 75 7.21 17.74 8.60
CA ARG A 75 5.81 18.11 8.32
C ARG A 75 5.28 17.46 7.02
N THR A 76 5.84 16.32 6.59
CA THR A 76 5.40 15.58 5.40
C THR A 76 4.40 14.48 5.70
N PHE A 77 4.04 14.24 6.97
CA PHE A 77 2.80 13.52 7.27
C PHE A 77 1.62 14.44 6.96
N LYS A 78 1.34 14.60 5.66
CA LYS A 78 0.07 15.09 5.15
C LYS A 78 -1.01 14.36 5.92
N THR A 79 -1.80 15.10 6.68
CA THR A 79 -2.98 14.57 7.34
C THR A 79 -3.78 13.79 6.30
N HIS A 80 -4.18 12.55 6.62
CA HIS A 80 -4.91 11.66 5.70
C HIS A 80 -6.16 12.31 5.06
N GLN A 81 -6.64 13.44 5.60
CA GLN A 81 -7.76 14.21 5.07
C GLN A 81 -7.47 14.95 3.76
N SER A 82 -6.22 15.34 3.46
CA SER A 82 -5.93 16.02 2.18
C SER A 82 -5.81 15.04 1.02
N PHE A 83 -5.30 13.83 1.28
CA PHE A 83 -5.09 12.80 0.27
C PHE A 83 -6.40 12.28 -0.32
N SER A 84 -7.44 12.12 0.51
CA SER A 84 -8.75 11.66 0.04
C SER A 84 -9.41 12.67 -0.90
N LYS A 85 -9.31 13.98 -0.61
CA LYS A 85 -9.84 15.04 -1.48
C LYS A 85 -9.10 15.11 -2.82
N THR A 86 -7.77 15.04 -2.80
CA THR A 86 -6.97 15.01 -4.04
C THR A 86 -7.24 13.77 -4.87
N LEU A 87 -7.49 12.62 -4.23
CA LEU A 87 -7.79 11.38 -4.92
C LEU A 87 -9.20 11.39 -5.53
N LYS A 88 -10.18 11.98 -4.85
CA LYS A 88 -11.52 12.20 -5.43
C LYS A 88 -11.43 13.09 -6.67
N LYS A 89 -10.76 14.23 -6.57
CA LYS A 89 -10.54 15.12 -7.71
C LYS A 89 -9.88 14.39 -8.88
N LEU A 90 -8.84 13.61 -8.61
CA LEU A 90 -8.15 12.82 -9.64
C LEU A 90 -9.06 11.77 -10.30
N LYS A 91 -9.93 11.12 -9.52
CA LYS A 91 -10.94 10.19 -10.07
C LYS A 91 -11.92 10.93 -10.98
N ASP A 92 -12.38 12.09 -10.57
CA ASP A 92 -13.32 12.91 -11.33
C ASP A 92 -12.67 13.42 -12.62
N ASP A 93 -11.40 13.86 -12.57
CA ASP A 93 -10.64 14.31 -13.74
C ASP A 93 -10.47 13.18 -14.76
N VAL A 94 -10.11 11.96 -14.31
CA VAL A 94 -9.98 10.77 -15.17
C VAL A 94 -11.34 10.33 -15.72
N HIS A 95 -12.39 10.37 -14.90
CA HIS A 95 -13.75 10.06 -15.33
C HIS A 95 -14.20 11.00 -16.45
N ASN A 96 -14.05 12.31 -16.24
CA ASN A 96 -14.41 13.34 -17.20
C ASN A 96 -13.62 13.17 -18.51
N PHE A 97 -12.31 12.89 -18.41
CA PHE A 97 -11.48 12.63 -19.59
C PHE A 97 -12.04 11.50 -20.46
N TYR A 98 -12.42 10.37 -19.86
CA TYR A 98 -12.99 9.25 -20.61
C TYR A 98 -14.38 9.53 -21.21
N VAL A 99 -15.16 10.43 -20.61
CA VAL A 99 -16.52 10.80 -21.08
C VAL A 99 -16.49 11.83 -22.21
N ARG A 100 -15.34 12.45 -22.50
CA ARG A 100 -15.25 13.36 -23.65
C ARG A 100 -15.43 12.62 -24.97
N ASN A 101 -16.09 13.28 -25.93
CA ASN A 101 -16.47 12.69 -27.22
C ASN A 101 -15.29 12.47 -28.17
N ASP A 102 -14.17 13.18 -27.95
CA ASP A 102 -12.89 13.03 -28.64
C ASP A 102 -12.08 11.81 -28.14
N ILE A 103 -12.35 11.32 -26.92
CA ILE A 103 -11.70 10.15 -26.33
C ILE A 103 -12.55 8.88 -26.50
N SER A 104 -13.86 9.00 -26.29
CA SER A 104 -14.80 7.89 -26.46
C SER A 104 -16.10 8.34 -27.11
N TYR A 105 -16.67 7.51 -27.97
CA TYR A 105 -17.97 7.77 -28.57
C TYR A 105 -19.06 6.90 -27.92
N GLN A 106 -20.25 7.46 -27.80
CA GLN A 106 -21.41 6.78 -27.23
C GLN A 106 -22.07 5.86 -28.25
N LEU A 107 -22.37 4.62 -27.86
CA LEU A 107 -23.09 3.68 -28.71
C LEU A 107 -24.56 4.10 -28.82
N PRO A 108 -25.19 4.01 -30.01
CA PRO A 108 -26.58 4.44 -30.19
C PRO A 108 -27.62 3.38 -29.78
N GLY A 109 -27.21 2.12 -29.56
CA GLY A 109 -28.14 1.01 -29.39
C GLY A 109 -28.85 0.99 -28.03
N LYS A 110 -30.16 0.74 -28.01
CA LYS A 110 -30.92 0.55 -26.75
C LYS A 110 -30.42 -0.62 -25.88
N ARG A 111 -29.74 -1.60 -26.49
CA ARG A 111 -29.11 -2.74 -25.80
C ARG A 111 -27.74 -2.39 -25.21
N ASP A 112 -27.19 -1.25 -25.58
CA ASP A 112 -25.85 -0.82 -25.21
C ASP A 112 -25.89 0.01 -23.93
N VAL A 113 -26.59 -0.48 -22.91
CA VAL A 113 -26.72 0.16 -21.60
C VAL A 113 -25.98 -0.69 -20.55
N VAL A 114 -25.39 -0.03 -19.56
CA VAL A 114 -24.76 -0.64 -18.39
C VAL A 114 -25.33 0.01 -17.14
N VAL A 115 -25.72 -0.82 -16.17
CA VAL A 115 -26.15 -0.35 -14.85
C VAL A 115 -24.94 -0.31 -13.93
N ALA A 116 -24.54 0.87 -13.50
CA ALA A 116 -23.46 1.05 -12.51
C ALA A 116 -24.06 1.45 -11.15
N LYS A 117 -23.39 1.05 -10.07
CA LYS A 117 -23.71 1.51 -8.71
C LYS A 117 -22.78 2.68 -8.37
N GLU A 118 -23.36 3.78 -7.91
CA GLU A 118 -22.58 4.89 -7.35
C GLU A 118 -22.21 4.64 -5.88
N ASP A 119 -21.33 5.49 -5.35
CA ASP A 119 -20.88 5.45 -3.96
C ASP A 119 -22.05 5.57 -2.96
N ASP A 120 -23.13 6.25 -3.34
CA ASP A 120 -24.36 6.42 -2.54
C ASP A 120 -25.29 5.18 -2.58
N GLY A 121 -24.89 4.11 -3.28
CA GLY A 121 -25.68 2.88 -3.44
C GLY A 121 -26.81 2.98 -4.49
N ARG A 122 -26.97 4.14 -5.12
CA ARG A 122 -27.92 4.35 -6.23
C ARG A 122 -27.47 3.62 -7.48
N LYS A 123 -28.42 3.07 -8.23
CA LYS A 123 -28.18 2.44 -9.54
C LYS A 123 -28.45 3.46 -10.63
N ILE A 124 -27.45 3.77 -11.45
CA ILE A 124 -27.58 4.64 -12.62
C ILE A 124 -27.31 3.85 -13.88
N THR A 125 -28.16 4.06 -14.88
CA THR A 125 -28.03 3.49 -16.22
C THR A 125 -27.19 4.41 -17.09
N TYR A 126 -26.04 3.93 -17.53
CA TYR A 126 -25.15 4.61 -18.46
C TYR A 126 -25.20 3.95 -19.83
N GLN A 127 -25.18 4.75 -20.88
CA GLN A 127 -24.96 4.24 -22.23
C GLN A 127 -23.48 3.84 -22.38
N LYS A 128 -23.23 2.69 -23.00
CA LYS A 128 -21.87 2.22 -23.30
C LYS A 128 -21.18 3.21 -24.21
N ARG A 129 -19.91 3.45 -23.92
CA ARG A 129 -18.99 4.26 -24.73
C ARG A 129 -17.86 3.38 -25.22
N ILE A 130 -17.34 3.66 -26.40
CA ILE A 130 -16.21 2.93 -26.98
C ILE A 130 -15.02 3.86 -27.04
N LEU A 131 -13.91 3.40 -26.47
CA LEU A 131 -12.63 4.10 -26.53
C LEU A 131 -12.12 4.13 -27.98
N LEU A 132 -11.78 5.31 -28.48
CA LEU A 132 -11.27 5.47 -29.84
C LEU A 132 -9.84 4.95 -29.97
N ASN A 133 -8.99 5.35 -29.03
CA ASN A 133 -7.58 4.99 -28.95
C ASN A 133 -7.33 3.86 -27.94
N SER A 134 -6.09 3.39 -27.86
CA SER A 134 -5.65 2.46 -26.82
C SER A 134 -5.57 3.15 -25.46
N VAL A 135 -5.58 2.35 -24.38
CA VAL A 135 -5.40 2.88 -23.01
C VAL A 135 -4.04 3.56 -22.86
N ARG A 136 -3.03 3.09 -23.60
CA ARG A 136 -1.68 3.64 -23.56
C ARG A 136 -1.63 5.05 -24.15
N GLU A 137 -2.16 5.24 -25.35
CA GLU A 137 -2.19 6.56 -26.00
C GLU A 137 -3.00 7.56 -25.17
N ASN A 138 -4.12 7.12 -24.61
CA ASN A 138 -4.94 7.96 -23.75
C ASN A 138 -4.27 8.34 -22.42
N ASP A 139 -3.42 7.48 -21.85
CA ASP A 139 -2.61 7.82 -20.66
C ASP A 139 -1.55 8.89 -20.99
N GLU A 140 -0.94 8.80 -22.17
CA GLU A 140 0.02 9.79 -22.66
C GLU A 140 -0.68 11.15 -22.90
N LEU A 141 -1.82 11.15 -23.60
CA LEU A 141 -2.65 12.37 -23.81
C LEU A 141 -3.11 12.99 -22.48
N PHE A 142 -3.56 12.17 -21.53
CA PHE A 142 -3.99 12.67 -20.23
C PHE A 142 -2.86 13.36 -19.45
N LYS A 143 -1.63 12.84 -19.55
CA LYS A 143 -0.44 13.44 -18.93
C LYS A 143 0.01 14.73 -19.62
N GLU A 144 -0.17 14.82 -20.94
CA GLU A 144 0.10 16.05 -21.69
C GLU A 144 -0.84 17.19 -21.29
N GLU A 145 -2.14 16.89 -21.15
CA GLU A 145 -3.15 17.85 -20.68
C GLU A 145 -2.97 18.18 -19.18
N ASN A 146 -2.60 17.19 -18.36
CA ASN A 146 -2.51 17.31 -16.90
C ASN A 146 -1.09 17.11 -16.38
N LYS A 147 -0.18 18.02 -16.73
CA LYS A 147 1.26 17.96 -16.37
C LYS A 147 1.55 17.85 -14.87
N ASN A 148 0.60 18.21 -14.01
CA ASN A 148 0.74 18.19 -12.55
C ASN A 148 0.28 16.87 -11.90
N VAL A 149 -0.28 15.93 -12.68
CA VAL A 149 -0.84 14.67 -12.17
C VAL A 149 0.13 13.53 -12.44
N ASN A 150 0.73 12.99 -11.38
CA ASN A 150 1.56 11.80 -11.47
C ASN A 150 0.71 10.54 -11.25
N LEU A 151 0.29 9.91 -12.35
CA LEU A 151 -0.52 8.70 -12.35
C LEU A 151 0.17 7.59 -13.14
N SER A 152 0.18 6.39 -12.58
CA SER A 152 0.69 5.21 -13.29
C SER A 152 -0.33 4.71 -14.32
N ARG A 153 0.15 4.13 -15.42
CA ARG A 153 -0.72 3.60 -16.49
C ARG A 153 -1.70 2.53 -15.97
N SER A 154 -1.27 1.67 -15.05
CA SER A 154 -2.14 0.65 -14.43
C SER A 154 -3.24 1.30 -13.60
N SER A 155 -2.90 2.28 -12.77
CA SER A 155 -3.90 3.04 -12.00
C SER A 155 -4.86 3.80 -12.90
N PHE A 156 -4.39 4.39 -14.00
CA PHE A 156 -5.25 5.04 -14.99
C PHE A 156 -6.25 4.05 -15.62
N ALA A 157 -5.78 2.87 -16.02
CA ALA A 157 -6.62 1.82 -16.59
C ALA A 157 -7.69 1.29 -15.61
N GLU A 158 -7.37 1.22 -14.32
CA GLU A 158 -8.29 0.80 -13.24
C GLU A 158 -9.34 1.87 -12.93
N LEU A 159 -8.98 3.16 -13.04
CA LEU A 159 -9.90 4.28 -12.82
C LEU A 159 -10.89 4.50 -13.96
N ARG A 160 -10.74 3.77 -15.07
CA ARG A 160 -11.68 3.79 -16.19
C ARG A 160 -13.07 3.34 -15.73
N SER A 161 -14.07 4.12 -16.14
CA SER A 161 -15.47 3.83 -15.83
C SER A 161 -15.96 2.56 -16.53
N VAL A 162 -16.82 1.79 -15.85
CA VAL A 162 -17.29 0.47 -16.30
C VAL A 162 -18.02 0.54 -17.66
N PHE A 163 -18.72 1.64 -17.93
CA PHE A 163 -19.45 1.84 -19.19
C PHE A 163 -18.55 2.23 -20.38
N VAL A 164 -17.26 2.51 -20.16
CA VAL A 164 -16.30 2.86 -21.23
C VAL A 164 -15.57 1.59 -21.63
N ILE A 165 -15.86 1.07 -22.81
CA ILE A 165 -15.40 -0.22 -23.31
C ILE A 165 -14.20 -0.04 -24.23
N LEU A 166 -13.23 -0.95 -24.11
CA LEU A 166 -12.10 -1.00 -25.03
C LEU A 166 -12.54 -1.50 -26.40
N LYS A 167 -12.02 -0.91 -27.47
CA LYS A 167 -12.29 -1.37 -28.83
C LYS A 167 -12.00 -2.86 -29.01
N ALA A 168 -10.95 -3.39 -28.38
CA ALA A 168 -10.60 -4.81 -28.40
C ALA A 168 -11.64 -5.73 -27.71
N ALA A 169 -12.41 -5.22 -26.75
CA ALA A 169 -13.46 -5.98 -26.08
C ALA A 169 -14.73 -6.10 -26.94
N LEU A 170 -14.84 -5.29 -27.99
CA LEU A 170 -15.85 -5.45 -29.03
C LEU A 170 -15.36 -6.57 -29.96
N VAL A 171 -15.66 -7.81 -29.58
CA VAL A 171 -15.42 -8.98 -30.43
C VAL A 171 -15.94 -8.67 -31.82
N HIS A 172 -15.06 -8.78 -32.83
CA HIS A 172 -15.29 -8.52 -34.25
C HIS A 172 -16.75 -8.67 -34.69
N ARG A 173 -17.52 -7.58 -34.54
CA ARG A 173 -18.62 -7.30 -35.47
C ARG A 173 -17.97 -6.60 -36.65
N ASN A 174 -17.09 -7.33 -37.34
CA ASN A 174 -16.69 -6.97 -38.68
C ASN A 174 -18.00 -6.74 -39.44
N CYS A 175 -18.11 -5.58 -40.09
CA CYS A 175 -19.23 -5.26 -40.95
C CYS A 175 -19.63 -6.48 -41.78
N LEU A 176 -20.88 -6.93 -41.66
CA LEU A 176 -21.51 -7.85 -42.61
C LEU A 176 -21.91 -7.09 -43.89
N CYS A 177 -21.06 -6.15 -44.34
CA CYS A 177 -21.30 -5.40 -45.57
C CYS A 177 -20.78 -6.24 -46.72
N PHE A 178 -21.66 -6.67 -47.62
CA PHE A 178 -21.29 -7.40 -48.85
C PHE A 178 -20.60 -6.54 -49.92
N TYR A 179 -20.52 -5.23 -49.72
CA TYR A 179 -19.98 -4.30 -50.72
C TYR A 179 -19.00 -3.34 -50.06
N HIS A 180 -17.77 -3.38 -50.56
CA HIS A 180 -16.72 -2.38 -50.39
C HIS A 180 -16.33 -1.87 -51.77
#